data_AF-A0A3P6TKB9-F1
#
_entry.id   AF-A0A3P6TKB9-F1
#
_cell.length_a   1.000
_cell.length_b   1.000
_cell.length_c   1.000
_cell.angle_alpha   90.00
_cell.angle_beta   90.00
_cell.angle_gamma   90.00
#
_symmetry.space_group_name_H-M   'P 1'
#
loop_
_entity.id
_entity.type
_entity.pdbx_description
1 polymer ?
#
loop_
_entity_poly.entity_id
_entity_poly.type
_entity_poly.pdbx_seq_one_letter_code
_entity_poly.pdbx_strand_id
1 'polypeptide(L)'
;MTVTKDAQGAIEQPVQLTDRRHDTPIHYLSLCLSPIYGSERKYLVLVELFEHLKLQGVEYFYIYVRELDDYSQMLLEDYIREGQAEVTSLSIRHEFIFCPQIVAATVRPISLYGALMQARNGYTRNQGISGLLAQESSPF
;
A
#
# COMPACT_ATOMS: atom_id res chain seq x y z
N MET A 1 -18.93 -7.00 2.72
CA MET A 1 -19.59 -6.99 1.38
C MET A 1 -20.24 -8.36 1.21
N THR A 2 -21.50 -8.42 0.78
CA THR A 2 -22.26 -9.69 0.66
C THR A 2 -22.53 -9.99 -0.81
N VAL A 3 -22.19 -11.20 -1.26
CA VAL A 3 -22.45 -11.65 -2.63
C VAL A 3 -23.78 -12.39 -2.66
N THR A 4 -24.66 -11.99 -3.57
CA THR A 4 -25.94 -12.66 -3.85
C THR A 4 -25.99 -12.97 -5.33
N LYS A 5 -26.53 -14.15 -5.68
CA LYS A 5 -26.70 -14.55 -7.09
C LYS A 5 -27.84 -13.80 -7.77
N ASP A 6 -28.86 -13.45 -7.01
CA ASP A 6 -30.06 -12.76 -7.49
C ASP A 6 -30.30 -11.47 -6.69
N ALA A 7 -30.93 -10.48 -7.31
CA ALA A 7 -31.18 -9.17 -6.69
C ALA A 7 -32.08 -9.23 -5.43
N GLN A 8 -32.82 -10.32 -5.25
CA GLN A 8 -33.65 -10.61 -4.06
C GLN A 8 -33.24 -11.93 -3.39
N GLY A 9 -32.12 -12.52 -3.79
CA GLY A 9 -31.63 -13.79 -3.26
C GLY A 9 -31.15 -13.68 -1.81
N ALA A 10 -31.31 -14.74 -1.04
CA ALA A 10 -30.77 -14.81 0.31
C ALA A 10 -29.24 -14.66 0.29
N ILE A 11 -28.70 -13.92 1.26
CA ILE A 11 -27.25 -13.71 1.40
C ILE A 11 -26.60 -15.07 1.69
N GLU A 12 -25.86 -15.61 0.71
CA GLU A 12 -25.32 -16.96 0.82
C GLU A 12 -24.15 -17.02 1.81
N GLN A 13 -23.22 -16.05 1.77
CA GLN A 13 -22.08 -15.99 2.71
C GLN A 13 -21.59 -14.55 2.93
N PRO A 14 -21.51 -14.06 4.19
CA PRO A 14 -20.80 -12.83 4.49
C PRO A 14 -19.30 -13.07 4.41
N VAL A 15 -18.64 -12.43 3.43
CA VAL A 15 -17.18 -12.43 3.35
C VAL A 15 -16.65 -11.51 4.44
N GLN A 16 -15.89 -12.07 5.38
CA GLN A 16 -15.23 -11.30 6.44
C GLN A 16 -14.16 -10.40 5.82
N LEU A 17 -14.33 -9.09 5.97
CA LEU A 17 -13.33 -8.12 5.56
C LEU A 17 -12.23 -8.09 6.62
N THR A 18 -11.12 -8.74 6.31
CA THR A 18 -9.88 -8.55 7.08
C THR A 18 -9.30 -7.20 6.72
N ASP A 19 -9.03 -6.36 7.72
CA ASP A 19 -8.22 -5.16 7.51
C ASP A 19 -6.78 -5.59 7.22
N ARG A 20 -6.30 -5.25 6.02
CA ARG A 20 -4.94 -5.56 5.55
C ARG A 20 -4.07 -4.32 5.47
N ARG A 21 -4.54 -3.19 6.00
CA ARG A 21 -3.76 -1.95 6.04
C ARG A 21 -2.61 -2.13 7.04
N HIS A 22 -1.41 -1.79 6.62
CA HIS A 22 -0.27 -1.67 7.52
C HIS A 22 -0.35 -0.32 8.26
N ASP A 23 -0.07 -0.31 9.56
CA ASP A 23 -0.02 0.92 10.37
C ASP A 23 1.00 1.93 9.81
N THR A 24 2.09 1.41 9.26
CA THR A 24 3.11 2.16 8.51
C THR A 24 3.19 1.60 7.10
N PRO A 25 2.81 2.37 6.06
CA PRO A 25 2.89 1.89 4.70
C PRO A 25 4.35 1.75 4.24
N ILE A 26 4.63 0.72 3.45
CA ILE A 26 5.97 0.40 2.95
C ILE A 26 6.41 1.39 1.86
N HIS A 27 5.47 1.78 0.99
CA HIS A 27 5.69 2.73 -0.10
C HIS A 27 4.67 3.87 -0.01
N TYR A 28 5.07 5.08 -0.40
CA TYR A 28 4.17 6.23 -0.38
C TYR A 28 3.05 6.10 -1.42
N LEU A 29 3.41 5.68 -2.63
CA LEU A 29 2.49 5.41 -3.73
C LEU A 29 2.94 4.16 -4.47
N SER A 30 2.09 3.13 -4.45
CA SER A 30 2.32 1.89 -5.19
C SER A 30 1.19 1.63 -6.17
N LEU A 31 1.52 1.03 -7.31
CA LEU A 31 0.56 0.77 -8.37
C LEU A 31 0.51 -0.72 -8.73
N CYS A 32 -0.70 -1.30 -8.73
CA CYS A 32 -0.94 -2.56 -9.43
C CYS A 32 -1.16 -2.30 -10.92
N LEU A 33 -0.37 -2.95 -11.76
CA LEU A 33 -0.60 -2.99 -13.20
C LEU A 33 -1.50 -4.16 -13.58
N SER A 34 -2.32 -3.92 -14.62
CA SER A 34 -3.08 -4.98 -15.26
C SER A 34 -2.13 -6.10 -15.70
N PRO A 35 -2.56 -7.37 -15.59
CA PRO A 35 -1.74 -8.47 -16.06
C PRO A 35 -1.30 -8.32 -17.51
N ILE A 36 -0.05 -8.66 -17.78
CA ILE A 36 0.56 -8.62 -19.10
C ILE A 36 0.45 -10.02 -19.74
N TYR A 37 -0.15 -10.04 -20.93
CA TYR A 37 -0.39 -11.25 -21.72
C TYR A 37 0.24 -11.13 -23.10
N GLY A 38 0.66 -12.25 -23.67
CA GLY A 38 1.11 -12.34 -25.06
C GLY A 38 2.61 -12.06 -25.25
N SER A 39 3.20 -12.81 -26.19
CA SER A 39 4.63 -12.83 -26.51
C SER A 39 5.10 -11.70 -27.45
N GLU A 40 4.28 -10.67 -27.65
CA GLU A 40 4.69 -9.52 -28.47
C GLU A 40 5.66 -8.61 -27.71
N ARG A 41 6.47 -7.86 -28.46
CA ARG A 41 7.46 -6.95 -27.88
C ARG A 41 6.75 -5.75 -27.25
N LYS A 42 6.74 -5.69 -25.92
CA LYS A 42 6.09 -4.62 -25.14
C LYS A 42 7.06 -3.68 -24.45
N TYR A 43 8.37 -3.95 -24.50
CA TYR A 43 9.38 -3.21 -23.75
C TYR A 43 9.28 -1.68 -23.90
N LEU A 44 9.08 -1.13 -25.12
CA LEU A 44 8.98 0.32 -25.31
C LEU A 44 7.79 0.92 -24.55
N VAL A 45 6.63 0.27 -24.64
CA VAL A 45 5.40 0.71 -23.96
C VAL A 45 5.56 0.58 -22.45
N LEU A 46 6.24 -0.47 -21.97
CA LEU A 46 6.49 -0.66 -20.55
C LEU A 46 7.44 0.40 -19.98
N VAL A 47 8.54 0.72 -20.68
CA VAL A 47 9.45 1.79 -20.26
C VAL A 47 8.72 3.13 -20.20
N GLU A 48 7.99 3.47 -21.26
CA GLU A 48 7.24 4.73 -21.32
C GLU A 48 6.24 4.82 -20.16
N LEU A 49 5.50 3.74 -19.90
CA LEU A 49 4.54 3.68 -18.80
C LEU A 49 5.22 3.83 -17.43
N PHE A 50 6.30 3.08 -17.16
CA PHE A 50 6.93 3.08 -15.83
C PHE A 50 7.59 4.42 -15.55
N GLU A 51 8.33 4.98 -16.51
CA GLU A 51 8.97 6.27 -16.33
C GLU A 51 7.93 7.40 -16.22
N HIS A 52 6.83 7.34 -17.00
CA HIS A 52 5.74 8.29 -16.84
C HIS A 52 5.11 8.24 -15.46
N LEU A 53 4.88 7.04 -14.92
CA LEU A 53 4.29 6.85 -13.59
C LEU A 53 5.26 7.23 -12.46
N LYS A 54 6.56 7.00 -12.64
CA LYS A 54 7.61 7.49 -11.72
C LYS A 54 7.61 9.00 -11.66
N LEU A 55 7.46 9.69 -12.80
CA LEU A 55 7.31 11.15 -12.85
C LEU A 55 6.04 11.65 -12.13
N GLN A 56 4.99 10.83 -12.06
CA GLN A 56 3.77 11.12 -11.29
C GLN A 56 3.92 10.82 -9.78
N GLY A 57 5.05 10.28 -9.35
CA GLY A 57 5.36 9.99 -7.95
C GLY A 57 5.08 8.55 -7.51
N VAL A 58 4.90 7.62 -8.45
CA VAL A 58 4.81 6.18 -8.11
C VAL A 58 6.19 5.66 -7.73
N GLU A 59 6.28 5.02 -6.56
CA GLU A 59 7.53 4.48 -6.00
C GLU A 59 7.69 2.98 -6.24
N TYR A 60 6.58 2.24 -6.35
CA TYR A 60 6.61 0.78 -6.41
C TYR A 60 5.55 0.19 -7.34
N PHE A 61 5.93 -0.83 -8.11
CA PHE A 61 5.06 -1.48 -9.09
C PHE A 61 4.80 -2.95 -8.75
N TYR A 62 3.53 -3.33 -8.70
CA TYR A 62 3.10 -4.73 -8.66
C TYR A 62 2.67 -5.16 -10.06
N ILE A 63 3.41 -6.12 -10.63
CA ILE A 63 3.26 -6.54 -12.02
C ILE A 63 2.87 -8.01 -12.05
N TYR A 64 1.85 -8.33 -12.85
CA TYR A 64 1.41 -9.70 -13.05
C TYR A 64 1.72 -10.12 -14.49
N VAL A 65 2.43 -11.22 -14.67
CA VAL A 65 2.90 -11.66 -16.01
C VAL A 65 2.47 -13.10 -16.25
N ARG A 66 1.86 -13.36 -17.41
CA ARG A 66 1.60 -14.72 -17.89
C ARG A 66 2.58 -15.13 -18.99
N GLU A 67 2.69 -14.28 -20.00
CA GLU A 67 3.52 -14.49 -21.18
C GLU A 67 4.16 -13.15 -21.55
N LEU A 68 5.46 -13.16 -21.78
CA LEU A 68 6.25 -11.97 -22.08
C LEU A 68 7.39 -12.37 -23.03
N ASP A 69 7.81 -11.43 -23.88
CA ASP A 69 9.01 -11.58 -24.71
C ASP A 69 10.30 -11.49 -23.88
N ASP A 70 11.35 -12.20 -24.28
CA ASP A 70 12.62 -12.30 -23.56
C ASP A 70 13.23 -10.93 -23.25
N TYR A 71 13.17 -9.98 -24.20
CA TYR A 71 13.73 -8.64 -24.00
C TYR A 71 12.89 -7.82 -23.01
N SER A 72 11.57 -7.98 -23.08
CA SER A 72 10.67 -7.33 -22.12
C SER A 72 10.84 -7.94 -20.71
N GLN A 73 11.19 -9.23 -20.61
CA GLN A 73 11.49 -9.88 -19.34
C GLN A 73 12.78 -9.35 -18.73
N MET A 74 13.85 -9.25 -19.53
CA MET A 74 15.11 -8.66 -19.10
C MET A 74 14.93 -7.24 -18.56
N LEU A 75 14.08 -6.44 -19.22
CA LEU A 75 13.72 -5.11 -18.74
C LEU A 75 13.05 -5.16 -17.36
N LEU A 76 12.06 -6.03 -17.16
CA LEU A 76 11.39 -6.15 -15.85
C LEU A 76 12.37 -6.60 -14.77
N GLU A 77 13.28 -7.52 -15.08
CA GLU A 77 14.32 -7.98 -14.15
C GLU A 77 15.24 -6.84 -13.69
N ASP A 78 15.53 -5.88 -14.56
CA ASP A 78 16.29 -4.68 -14.19
C ASP A 78 15.53 -3.83 -13.16
N TYR A 79 14.22 -3.61 -13.35
CA TYR A 79 13.38 -2.89 -12.38
C TYR A 79 13.23 -3.63 -11.04
N ILE A 80 13.18 -4.96 -11.05
CA ILE A 80 13.17 -5.80 -9.84
C ILE A 80 14.50 -5.66 -9.09
N ARG A 81 15.62 -5.72 -9.82
CA ARG A 81 16.97 -5.60 -9.25
C ARG A 81 17.19 -4.22 -8.59
N GLU A 82 16.60 -3.17 -9.14
CA GLU A 82 16.60 -1.83 -8.52
C GLU A 82 15.66 -1.72 -7.31
N GLY A 83 14.85 -2.74 -7.03
CA GLY A 83 13.89 -2.74 -5.93
C GLY A 83 12.66 -1.87 -6.20
N GLN A 84 12.35 -1.57 -7.47
CA GLN A 84 11.23 -0.71 -7.86
C GLN A 84 9.97 -1.51 -8.22
N ALA A 85 10.10 -2.81 -8.50
CA ALA A 85 9.00 -3.63 -8.95
C ALA A 85 9.02 -5.04 -8.35
N GLU A 86 7.84 -5.64 -8.23
CA GLU A 86 7.62 -7.06 -7.93
C GLU A 86 6.84 -7.70 -9.07
N VAL A 87 7.33 -8.83 -9.59
CA VAL A 87 6.66 -9.59 -10.64
C VAL A 87 6.10 -10.90 -10.08
N THR A 88 4.80 -11.08 -10.23
CA THR A 88 4.11 -12.34 -9.91
C THR A 88 3.73 -13.07 -11.20
N SER A 89 4.22 -14.30 -11.37
CA SER A 89 3.88 -15.13 -12.53
C SER A 89 2.50 -15.77 -12.38
N LEU A 90 1.70 -15.70 -13.44
CA LEU A 90 0.33 -16.20 -13.46
C LEU A 90 0.29 -17.63 -13.99
N SER A 91 -0.10 -18.56 -13.13
CA SER A 91 -0.37 -19.94 -13.54
C SER A 91 -1.77 -20.08 -14.16
N ILE A 92 -1.87 -20.92 -15.18
CA ILE A 92 -3.05 -21.17 -16.04
C ILE A 92 -4.33 -21.50 -15.24
N ARG A 93 -4.23 -21.95 -13.98
CA ARG A 93 -5.38 -22.25 -13.12
C ARG A 93 -6.16 -21.01 -12.64
N HIS A 94 -5.59 -19.82 -12.73
CA HIS A 94 -6.24 -18.57 -12.34
C HIS A 94 -6.56 -17.75 -13.59
N GLU A 95 -7.76 -17.95 -14.16
CA GLU A 95 -8.15 -17.27 -15.41
C GLU A 95 -8.48 -15.78 -15.23
N PHE A 96 -8.75 -15.31 -14.01
CA PHE A 96 -9.15 -13.92 -13.79
C PHE A 96 -8.51 -13.33 -12.54
N ILE A 97 -7.35 -12.70 -12.71
CA ILE A 97 -6.90 -11.69 -11.75
C ILE A 97 -7.53 -10.38 -12.18
N PHE A 98 -8.60 -10.02 -11.48
CA PHE A 98 -9.02 -8.64 -11.43
C PHE A 98 -8.03 -7.92 -10.52
N CYS A 99 -7.00 -7.31 -11.11
CA CYS A 99 -6.52 -6.04 -10.57
C CYS A 99 -7.47 -4.98 -11.15
N PRO A 100 -8.57 -4.61 -10.46
CA PRO A 100 -9.05 -3.25 -10.65
C PRO A 100 -7.82 -2.37 -10.37
N GLN A 101 -7.61 -1.31 -11.15
CA GLN A 101 -6.49 -0.37 -10.95
C GLN A 101 -6.62 0.30 -9.57
N ILE A 102 -6.32 -0.45 -8.51
CA ILE A 102 -6.30 0.02 -7.14
C ILE A 102 -4.93 0.67 -7.02
N VAL A 103 -4.94 1.99 -7.17
CA VAL A 103 -3.86 2.84 -6.74
C VAL A 103 -3.88 2.83 -5.22
N ALA A 104 -2.93 2.13 -4.60
CA ALA A 104 -2.73 2.27 -3.16
C ALA A 104 -1.90 3.54 -2.93
N ALA A 105 -2.60 4.65 -2.73
CA ALA A 105 -2.01 5.94 -2.37
C ALA A 105 -2.10 6.13 -0.86
N THR A 106 -0.96 6.41 -0.22
CA THR A 106 -0.94 6.79 1.19
C THR A 106 -1.22 8.29 1.30
N VAL A 107 -2.49 8.66 1.48
CA VAL A 107 -2.81 10.03 1.84
C VAL A 107 -2.47 10.20 3.32
N ARG A 108 -1.25 10.69 3.63
CA ARG A 108 -1.00 11.20 4.98
C ARG A 108 -1.97 12.36 5.19
N PRO A 109 -2.87 12.32 6.19
CA PRO A 109 -3.61 13.52 6.52
C PRO A 109 -2.59 14.59 6.90
N ILE A 110 -2.61 15.73 6.20
CA ILE A 110 -1.91 16.94 6.61
C ILE A 110 -2.58 17.39 7.91
N SER A 111 -2.14 16.78 9.01
CA SER A 111 -2.62 17.08 10.35
C SER A 111 -1.84 18.28 10.88
N LEU A 112 -2.02 19.44 10.23
CA LEU A 112 -1.61 20.71 10.83
C LEU A 112 -2.38 20.99 12.15
N TYR A 113 -3.50 20.30 12.38
CA TYR A 113 -4.29 20.42 13.61
C TYR A 113 -3.95 19.38 14.70
N GLY A 114 -3.48 18.16 14.35
CA GLY A 114 -3.17 17.13 15.35
C GLY A 114 -1.85 17.34 16.08
N ALA A 115 -0.84 17.90 15.40
CA ALA A 115 0.44 18.26 16.03
C ALA A 115 0.27 19.39 17.06
N LEU A 116 -0.61 20.37 16.80
CA LEU A 116 -0.90 21.46 17.75
C LEU A 116 -1.78 20.99 18.92
N MET A 117 -2.70 20.05 18.73
CA MET A 117 -3.51 19.49 19.82
C MET A 117 -2.70 18.60 20.77
N GLN A 118 -1.67 17.91 20.29
CA GLN A 118 -0.75 17.15 21.15
C GLN A 118 0.18 18.06 21.97
N ALA A 119 0.63 19.19 21.40
CA ALA A 119 1.38 20.19 22.15
C ALA A 119 0.52 20.91 23.22
N ARG A 120 -0.79 21.03 23.02
CA ARG A 120 -1.70 21.70 23.97
C ARG A 120 -2.22 20.78 25.08
N ASN A 121 -2.33 19.48 24.84
CA ASN A 121 -2.77 18.50 25.85
C ASN A 121 -1.66 18.03 26.81
N GLY A 122 -0.40 18.43 26.61
CA GLY A 122 0.70 18.18 27.53
C GLY A 122 0.79 19.14 28.73
N TYR A 123 -0.08 20.16 28.82
CA TYR A 123 0.07 21.25 29.80
C TYR A 123 -1.09 21.42 30.79
N THR A 124 -2.07 20.51 30.84
CA THR A 124 -3.12 20.58 31.87
C THR A 124 -3.54 19.20 32.38
N ARG A 125 -2.71 18.59 33.23
CA ARG A 125 -3.23 17.63 34.23
C ARG A 125 -2.40 17.65 35.52
N ASN A 126 -2.98 18.34 36.51
CA ASN A 126 -2.80 18.20 37.96
C ASN A 126 -1.67 18.98 38.65
N GLN A 127 -1.97 20.22 39.04
CA GLN A 127 -1.70 20.64 40.41
C GLN A 127 -2.90 20.32 41.29
N GLY A 128 -2.63 19.56 42.35
CA GLY A 128 -3.34 19.63 43.63
C GLY A 128 -4.23 18.42 43.97
N ILE A 129 -4.24 17.85 45.17
CA ILE A 129 -3.48 18.02 46.43
C ILE A 129 -3.73 16.72 47.24
N SER A 130 -2.69 16.06 47.77
CA SER A 130 -2.62 15.54 49.17
C SER A 130 -1.64 14.39 49.37
N GLY A 131 -0.73 14.58 50.34
CA GLY A 131 0.11 13.56 51.02
C GLY A 131 1.52 13.43 50.42
N LEU A 132 2.54 14.23 50.74
CA LEU A 132 3.12 14.60 52.05
C LEU A 132 3.75 13.40 52.78
N LEU A 133 5.04 13.14 52.47
CA LEU A 133 6.12 12.59 53.32
C LEU A 133 7.41 12.80 52.50
N ALA A 134 8.10 13.94 52.62
CA ALA A 134 9.24 14.14 53.51
C ALA A 134 10.32 13.04 53.37
N GLN A 135 11.40 13.31 52.63
CA GLN A 135 12.74 13.49 53.22
C GLN A 135 13.78 13.89 52.17
N GLU A 136 14.57 14.89 52.57
CA GLU A 136 15.78 15.38 51.94
C GLU A 136 16.82 14.28 51.70
N SER A 137 17.57 14.38 50.59
CA SER A 137 19.04 14.49 50.62
C SER A 137 19.64 14.25 49.22
N SER A 138 19.98 15.32 48.51
CA SER A 138 21.29 15.40 47.83
C SER A 138 22.31 15.96 48.85
N PRO A 139 23.64 15.92 48.68
CA PRO A 139 24.39 15.62 47.46
C PRO A 139 25.62 14.69 47.65
N PHE A 140 26.12 14.13 46.56
CA PHE A 140 27.51 14.26 46.08
C PHE A 140 27.55 13.88 44.59
#